data_AF-A0A975DPB1-F1
#
_entry.id   AF-A0A975DPB1-F1
#
_cell.length_a   1.000
_cell.length_b   1.000
_cell.length_c   1.000
_cell.angle_alpha   90.00
_cell.angle_beta   90.00
_cell.angle_gamma   90.00
#
_symmetry.space_group_name_H-M   'P 1'
#
loop_
_entity.id
_entity.type
_entity.pdbx_description
1 polymer ?
#
loop_
_entity_poly.entity_id
_entity_poly.type
_entity_poly.pdbx_seq_one_letter_code
_entity_poly.pdbx_strand_id
1 'polypeptide(L)'
;MAAARRERGGGWRRAGLGLAVGLAVGAGLVLFAQARLAPLVVTWVNEVLGDQAPAGGPSHPTGPTPAQVLTHHLTPLPARDRASERPQEASGPAAAWPLGERCPRDTLFPREFNRCLFDAVRLSDTVLNAALDTAIEVIEARVDLMPTQRARWKGQLQETHSRFLLFRNMDCQSVAPFEGGRAIGNFEQRSLCLIVTNERRAQDLRLRYGEVPPIPTAPVAVAPVVNVGLRPATWLQGTAPPVD
;
A
#
# COMPACT_ATOMS: atom_id res chain seq x y z
N MET A 1 -52.93 21.04 32.38
CA MET A 1 -52.27 21.84 31.33
C MET A 1 -51.90 20.86 30.20
N ALA A 2 -52.84 20.53 29.30
CA ALA A 2 -53.08 21.18 27.99
C ALA A 2 -51.78 21.21 27.13
N ALA A 3 -51.53 20.19 26.30
CA ALA A 3 -51.98 20.00 24.90
C ALA A 3 -51.16 20.80 23.87
N ALA A 4 -50.56 20.12 22.88
CA ALA A 4 -50.74 20.43 21.44
C ALA A 4 -49.89 19.53 20.53
N ARG A 5 -50.59 18.65 19.84
CA ARG A 5 -50.21 17.88 18.65
C ARG A 5 -50.25 18.85 17.45
N ARG A 6 -49.28 18.79 16.52
CA ARG A 6 -49.41 19.45 15.21
C ARG A 6 -48.94 18.54 14.08
N GLU A 7 -49.93 17.87 13.49
CA GLU A 7 -49.84 17.31 12.16
C GLU A 7 -49.86 18.45 11.13
N ARG A 8 -49.04 18.35 10.08
CA ARG A 8 -49.28 19.02 8.81
C ARG A 8 -49.03 18.03 7.69
N GLY A 9 -50.14 17.58 7.10
CA GLY A 9 -50.17 16.98 5.79
C GLY A 9 -50.12 18.05 4.68
N GLY A 10 -49.77 17.58 3.49
CA GLY A 10 -49.79 18.30 2.22
C GLY A 10 -48.94 17.49 1.24
N GLY A 11 -49.45 16.66 0.34
CA GLY A 11 -50.64 16.87 -0.47
C GLY A 11 -50.23 17.40 -1.83
N TRP A 12 -49.56 16.58 -2.65
CA TRP A 12 -49.32 16.87 -4.07
C TRP A 12 -49.68 15.64 -4.89
N ARG A 13 -50.93 15.61 -5.35
CA ARG A 13 -51.42 14.70 -6.39
C ARG A 13 -51.53 15.48 -7.70
N ARG A 14 -51.01 14.84 -8.76
CA ARG A 14 -51.50 14.85 -10.15
C ARG A 14 -51.43 16.18 -10.92
N ALA A 15 -50.67 16.18 -12.01
CA ALA A 15 -51.18 16.06 -13.38
C ALA A 15 -50.15 16.64 -14.36
N GLY A 16 -49.85 15.89 -15.43
CA GLY A 16 -48.92 16.32 -16.46
C GLY A 16 -48.70 15.23 -17.50
N LEU A 17 -49.79 14.72 -18.07
CA LEU A 17 -49.76 14.03 -19.37
C LEU A 17 -49.57 15.10 -20.44
N GLY A 18 -48.62 14.88 -21.35
CA GLY A 18 -48.60 15.53 -22.67
C GLY A 18 -47.28 16.23 -23.01
N LEU A 19 -46.36 15.51 -23.65
CA LEU A 19 -46.02 15.78 -25.05
C LEU A 19 -45.17 14.62 -25.59
N ALA A 20 -45.69 13.95 -26.60
CA ALA A 20 -44.93 13.06 -27.46
C ALA A 20 -44.24 13.87 -28.56
N VAL A 21 -43.29 13.21 -29.21
CA VAL A 21 -42.70 13.52 -30.53
C VAL A 21 -41.52 14.49 -30.53
N GLY A 22 -40.33 13.92 -30.70
CA GLY A 22 -39.16 14.65 -31.22
C GLY A 22 -37.83 14.04 -30.81
N LEU A 23 -37.09 13.53 -31.80
CA LEU A 23 -35.66 13.19 -31.77
C LEU A 23 -35.26 11.83 -31.20
N ALA A 24 -35.76 10.79 -31.86
CA ALA A 24 -35.02 9.56 -32.09
C ALA A 24 -33.92 9.78 -33.15
N VAL A 25 -32.84 10.51 -32.83
CA VAL A 25 -31.56 10.51 -33.58
C VAL A 25 -30.46 10.83 -32.56
N GLY A 26 -29.79 9.82 -32.01
CA GLY A 26 -28.66 10.06 -31.11
C GLY A 26 -28.29 8.92 -30.16
N ALA A 27 -29.08 7.85 -30.08
CA ALA A 27 -28.75 6.68 -29.25
C ALA A 27 -28.04 5.55 -30.03
N GLY A 28 -27.60 5.82 -31.26
CA GLY A 28 -26.95 4.82 -32.14
C GLY A 28 -25.43 4.93 -32.26
N LEU A 29 -24.77 5.91 -31.61
CA LEU A 29 -23.36 6.21 -31.87
C LEU A 29 -22.45 6.21 -30.63
N VAL A 30 -22.91 5.66 -29.49
CA VAL A 30 -22.05 5.45 -28.30
C VAL A 30 -21.92 3.96 -27.93
N LEU A 31 -22.62 3.06 -28.63
CA LEU A 31 -22.52 1.60 -28.43
C LEU A 31 -21.54 0.90 -29.39
N PHE A 32 -20.82 1.62 -30.24
CA PHE A 32 -19.82 1.04 -31.16
C PHE A 32 -18.36 1.42 -30.87
N ALA A 33 -18.07 2.13 -29.78
CA ALA A 33 -16.70 2.53 -29.42
C ALA A 33 -16.06 1.75 -28.25
N GLN A 34 -16.65 0.61 -27.83
CA GLN A 34 -16.06 -0.26 -26.79
C GLN A 34 -15.58 -1.64 -27.29
N ALA A 35 -15.64 -1.92 -28.60
CA ALA A 35 -15.35 -3.27 -29.12
C ALA A 35 -14.02 -3.43 -29.87
N ARG A 36 -13.06 -2.48 -29.80
CA ARG A 36 -11.80 -2.56 -30.58
C ARG A 36 -10.50 -2.12 -29.88
N LEU A 37 -10.39 -2.28 -28.56
CA LEU A 37 -9.09 -2.18 -27.86
C LEU A 37 -8.76 -3.41 -27.00
N ALA A 38 -9.37 -4.56 -27.31
CA ALA A 38 -9.20 -5.80 -26.56
C ALA A 38 -8.29 -6.89 -27.21
N PRO A 39 -7.37 -6.60 -28.16
CA PRO A 39 -6.26 -7.54 -28.38
C PRO A 39 -4.84 -6.98 -28.22
N LEU A 40 -4.64 -5.68 -27.97
CA LEU A 40 -3.27 -5.11 -27.99
C LEU A 40 -2.58 -4.99 -26.62
N VAL A 41 -3.29 -5.22 -25.51
CA VAL A 41 -2.67 -5.22 -24.16
C VAL A 41 -2.18 -6.62 -23.76
N VAL A 42 -2.62 -7.69 -24.46
CA VAL A 42 -2.17 -9.07 -24.21
C VAL A 42 -0.89 -9.41 -24.98
N THR A 43 -0.53 -8.67 -26.03
CA THR A 43 0.70 -8.94 -26.81
C THR A 43 1.96 -8.34 -26.19
N TRP A 44 1.87 -7.24 -25.42
CA TRP A 44 3.09 -6.60 -24.89
C TRP A 44 3.68 -7.31 -23.66
N VAL A 45 2.89 -8.11 -22.94
CA VAL A 45 3.38 -8.87 -21.77
C VAL A 45 4.06 -10.19 -22.18
N ASN A 46 3.76 -10.73 -23.36
CA ASN A 46 4.38 -11.97 -23.83
C ASN A 46 5.76 -11.79 -24.49
N GLU A 47 6.11 -10.57 -24.92
CA GLU A 47 7.36 -10.34 -25.66
C GLU A 47 8.56 -10.03 -24.75
N VAL A 48 8.32 -9.75 -23.45
CA VAL A 48 9.39 -9.46 -22.47
C VAL A 48 9.71 -10.66 -21.56
N LEU A 49 8.96 -11.77 -21.64
CA LEU A 49 9.18 -12.96 -20.78
C LEU A 49 9.29 -14.30 -21.53
N GLY A 50 9.26 -14.32 -22.85
CA GLY A 50 9.20 -15.57 -23.63
C GLY A 50 10.49 -15.94 -24.36
N ASP A 51 11.61 -16.16 -23.66
CA ASP A 51 12.76 -16.90 -24.24
C ASP A 51 13.79 -17.41 -23.19
N GLN A 52 13.31 -18.02 -22.10
CA GLN A 52 14.15 -18.90 -21.29
C GLN A 52 13.61 -20.32 -21.32
N ALA A 53 14.02 -21.05 -22.36
CA ALA A 53 14.01 -22.51 -22.35
C ALA A 53 14.90 -23.03 -21.20
N PRO A 54 14.44 -23.95 -20.35
CA PRO A 54 15.32 -24.62 -19.42
C PRO A 54 16.21 -25.62 -20.18
N ALA A 55 17.45 -25.22 -20.42
CA ALA A 55 18.51 -26.15 -20.78
C ALA A 55 18.68 -27.16 -19.63
N GLY A 56 18.60 -28.44 -19.99
CA GLY A 56 18.72 -29.54 -19.05
C GLY A 56 20.11 -29.69 -18.43
N GLY A 57 20.09 -30.27 -17.23
CA GLY A 57 21.19 -31.01 -16.60
C GLY A 57 21.95 -30.26 -15.50
N PRO A 58 22.67 -30.95 -14.58
CA PRO A 58 22.83 -32.40 -14.43
C PRO A 58 22.30 -32.96 -13.10
N SER A 59 22.12 -34.28 -13.11
CA SER A 59 21.93 -35.18 -11.98
C SER A 59 22.88 -34.91 -10.80
N HIS A 60 22.31 -34.69 -9.62
CA HIS A 60 23.05 -34.69 -8.35
C HIS A 60 23.49 -36.11 -7.97
N PRO A 61 24.77 -36.33 -7.60
CA PRO A 61 25.22 -37.59 -7.04
C PRO A 61 24.74 -37.74 -5.58
N THR A 62 24.13 -38.89 -5.32
CA THR A 62 23.89 -39.45 -3.99
C THR A 62 25.25 -39.69 -3.29
N GLY A 63 25.46 -39.07 -2.13
CA GLY A 63 26.66 -39.25 -1.30
C GLY A 63 26.42 -38.88 0.16
N PRO A 64 27.14 -39.50 1.11
CA PRO A 64 26.56 -39.94 2.38
C PRO A 64 26.52 -38.88 3.48
N THR A 65 25.55 -39.08 4.36
CA THR A 65 25.41 -38.53 5.72
C THR A 65 26.69 -38.70 6.53
N PRO A 66 27.18 -37.63 7.19
CA PRO A 66 27.88 -37.76 8.45
C PRO A 66 26.98 -37.22 9.56
N ALA A 67 26.49 -38.15 10.37
CA ALA A 67 26.08 -37.87 11.74
C ALA A 67 27.30 -37.32 12.48
N GLN A 68 27.38 -35.99 12.63
CA GLN A 68 28.22 -35.39 13.66
C GLN A 68 27.32 -34.96 14.82
N VAL A 69 27.24 -35.92 15.72
CA VAL A 69 26.93 -35.77 17.14
C VAL A 69 27.80 -34.63 17.69
N LEU A 70 27.24 -33.43 17.80
CA LEU A 70 27.77 -32.40 18.68
C LEU A 70 27.18 -32.63 20.08
N THR A 71 27.87 -33.47 20.85
CA THR A 71 27.68 -33.56 22.29
C THR A 71 28.28 -32.29 22.91
N HIS A 72 27.50 -31.21 22.96
CA HIS A 72 27.85 -30.09 23.81
C HIS A 72 27.75 -30.53 25.27
N HIS A 73 28.89 -30.50 25.96
CA HIS A 73 29.03 -30.69 27.38
C HIS A 73 28.04 -29.81 28.16
N LEU A 74 27.03 -30.43 28.76
CA LEU A 74 26.18 -29.81 29.76
C LEU A 74 27.00 -29.57 31.01
N THR A 75 27.40 -28.32 31.26
CA THR A 75 27.87 -27.89 32.57
C THR A 75 26.65 -27.78 33.50
N PRO A 76 26.62 -28.49 34.65
CA PRO A 76 25.53 -28.34 35.61
C PRO A 76 25.62 -26.94 36.25
N LEU A 77 24.62 -26.10 36.00
CA LEU A 77 24.47 -24.84 36.73
C LEU A 77 23.96 -25.14 38.15
N PRO A 78 24.47 -24.44 39.19
CA PRO A 78 24.01 -24.64 40.55
C PRO A 78 22.54 -24.26 40.70
N ALA A 79 21.81 -25.09 41.44
CA ALA A 79 20.41 -24.89 41.79
C ALA A 79 20.23 -23.52 42.45
N ARG A 80 19.52 -22.61 41.77
CA ARG A 80 19.02 -21.37 42.37
C ARG A 80 17.68 -21.65 43.00
N ASP A 81 17.62 -21.38 44.30
CA ASP A 81 16.45 -21.49 45.15
C ASP A 81 15.24 -20.77 44.56
N ARG A 82 14.12 -21.50 44.51
CA ARG A 82 12.79 -20.96 44.21
C ARG A 82 12.16 -20.48 45.52
N ALA A 83 12.02 -19.17 45.71
CA ALA A 83 10.95 -18.60 46.53
C ALA A 83 10.85 -17.07 46.32
N SER A 84 9.61 -16.60 46.08
CA SER A 84 9.10 -15.21 46.18
C SER A 84 9.76 -14.13 45.31
N GLU A 85 9.09 -13.26 44.54
CA GLU A 85 7.72 -12.77 44.44
C GLU A 85 7.54 -12.21 43.02
N ARG A 86 6.39 -12.45 42.38
CA ARG A 86 5.95 -11.68 41.20
C ARG A 86 5.40 -10.35 41.72
N PRO A 87 5.74 -9.21 41.10
CA PRO A 87 5.14 -8.83 39.83
C PRO A 87 6.18 -8.70 38.73
N GLN A 88 6.11 -9.58 37.73
CA GLN A 88 6.72 -9.32 36.42
C GLN A 88 5.84 -8.31 35.70
N GLU A 89 6.05 -7.03 35.98
CA GLU A 89 5.84 -6.00 34.97
C GLU A 89 7.02 -6.14 34.01
N ALA A 90 6.91 -7.12 33.10
CA ALA A 90 7.87 -7.33 32.06
C ALA A 90 7.82 -6.10 31.15
N SER A 91 8.74 -5.17 31.39
CA SER A 91 9.25 -4.20 30.42
C SER A 91 9.92 -4.96 29.26
N GLY A 92 9.14 -5.78 28.56
CA GLY A 92 9.50 -6.26 27.24
C GLY A 92 9.63 -5.07 26.30
N PRO A 93 10.39 -5.20 25.20
CA PRO A 93 10.37 -4.18 24.15
C PRO A 93 8.91 -3.90 23.81
N ALA A 94 8.53 -2.61 23.84
CA ALA A 94 7.19 -2.16 23.49
C ALA A 94 6.75 -2.91 22.23
N ALA A 95 5.51 -3.43 22.22
CA ALA A 95 5.01 -4.22 21.10
C ALA A 95 5.38 -3.51 19.78
N ALA A 96 6.16 -4.20 18.94
CA ALA A 96 6.81 -3.61 17.76
C ALA A 96 5.81 -2.88 16.84
N TRP A 97 4.54 -3.30 16.92
CA TRP A 97 3.42 -2.73 16.20
C TRP A 97 2.36 -2.27 17.20
N PRO A 98 2.06 -0.96 17.29
CA PRO A 98 1.04 -0.47 18.20
C PRO A 98 -0.32 -1.05 17.81
N LEU A 99 -1.05 -1.54 18.81
CA LEU A 99 -2.48 -1.82 18.69
C LEU A 99 -3.17 -0.48 18.45
N GLY A 100 -3.45 -0.17 17.19
CA GLY A 100 -4.17 1.05 16.83
C GLY A 100 -5.58 1.03 17.42
N GLU A 101 -6.11 2.21 17.75
CA GLU A 101 -7.47 2.41 18.27
C GLU A 101 -8.58 1.85 17.34
N ARG A 102 -8.24 1.55 16.08
CA ARG A 102 -9.18 1.10 15.05
C ARG A 102 -9.81 -0.27 15.35
N CYS A 103 -9.10 -1.17 16.02
CA CYS A 103 -9.63 -2.48 16.43
C CYS A 103 -9.40 -2.69 17.94
N PRO A 104 -10.37 -2.29 18.79
CA PRO A 104 -10.21 -2.34 20.24
C PRO A 104 -10.24 -3.78 20.78
N ARG A 105 -9.05 -4.36 20.99
CA ARG A 105 -8.84 -5.77 21.41
C ARG A 105 -9.59 -6.14 22.69
N ASP A 106 -9.68 -5.23 23.65
CA ASP A 106 -10.28 -5.49 24.97
C ASP A 106 -11.82 -5.47 24.95
N THR A 107 -12.43 -4.98 23.87
CA THR A 107 -13.89 -4.82 23.75
C THR A 107 -14.54 -5.81 22.79
N LEU A 108 -13.77 -6.36 21.85
CA LEU A 108 -14.26 -7.26 20.80
C LEU A 108 -13.99 -8.72 21.18
N PHE A 109 -14.93 -9.60 20.86
CA PHE A 109 -14.65 -11.04 20.96
C PHE A 109 -13.55 -11.43 19.97
N PRO A 110 -12.74 -12.48 20.24
CA PRO A 110 -11.60 -12.83 19.38
C PRO A 110 -11.93 -13.00 17.88
N ARG A 111 -13.12 -13.53 17.55
CA ARG A 111 -13.59 -13.67 16.17
C ARG A 111 -13.89 -12.31 15.51
N GLU A 112 -14.51 -11.40 16.26
CA GLU A 112 -14.85 -10.06 15.79
C GLU A 112 -13.60 -9.20 15.63
N PHE A 113 -12.65 -9.34 16.55
CA PHE A 113 -11.35 -8.70 16.48
C PHE A 113 -10.58 -9.10 15.22
N ASN A 114 -10.50 -10.40 14.90
CA ASN A 114 -9.85 -10.86 13.68
C ASN A 114 -10.55 -10.35 12.41
N ARG A 115 -11.88 -10.26 12.42
CA ARG A 115 -12.65 -9.65 11.32
C ARG A 115 -12.34 -8.16 11.19
N CYS A 116 -12.32 -7.42 12.29
CA CYS A 116 -11.93 -6.01 12.32
C CYS A 116 -10.54 -5.80 11.70
N LEU A 117 -9.56 -6.61 12.11
CA LEU A 117 -8.20 -6.53 11.55
C LEU A 117 -8.18 -6.78 10.05
N PHE A 118 -8.93 -7.78 9.56
CA PHE A 118 -9.01 -8.06 8.12
C PHE A 118 -9.60 -6.87 7.34
N ASP A 119 -10.70 -6.31 7.84
CA ASP A 119 -11.35 -5.13 7.23
C ASP A 119 -10.43 -3.90 7.30
N ALA A 120 -9.71 -3.72 8.40
CA ALA A 120 -8.73 -2.64 8.58
C ALA A 120 -7.53 -2.75 7.62
N VAL A 121 -7.02 -3.97 7.37
CA VAL A 121 -5.96 -4.20 6.36
C VAL A 121 -6.46 -3.77 4.99
N ARG A 122 -7.65 -4.23 4.56
CA ARG A 122 -8.24 -3.86 3.25
C ARG A 122 -8.47 -2.36 3.10
N LEU A 123 -8.94 -1.71 4.16
CA LEU A 123 -9.12 -0.27 4.20
C LEU A 123 -7.77 0.44 4.06
N SER A 124 -6.74 -0.01 4.78
CA SER A 124 -5.40 0.58 4.71
C SER A 124 -4.77 0.46 3.32
N ASP A 125 -4.98 -0.67 2.62
CA ASP A 125 -4.53 -0.85 1.23
C ASP A 125 -5.26 0.12 0.28
N THR A 126 -6.57 0.28 0.45
CA THR A 126 -7.39 1.20 -0.35
C THR A 126 -6.94 2.64 -0.13
N VAL A 127 -6.68 3.02 1.12
CA VAL A 127 -6.16 4.33 1.51
C VAL A 127 -4.78 4.60 0.92
N LEU A 128 -3.90 3.61 0.94
CA LEU A 128 -2.57 3.70 0.34
C LEU A 128 -2.65 3.89 -1.19
N ASN A 129 -3.49 3.12 -1.88
CA ASN A 129 -3.66 3.23 -3.33
C ASN A 129 -4.24 4.59 -3.72
N ALA A 130 -5.26 5.06 -3.00
CA ALA A 130 -5.82 6.40 -3.23
C ALA A 130 -4.76 7.51 -3.05
N ALA A 131 -3.87 7.39 -2.06
CA ALA A 131 -2.78 8.34 -1.88
C ALA A 131 -1.74 8.30 -3.02
N LEU A 132 -1.50 7.13 -3.62
CA LEU A 132 -0.65 6.99 -4.81
C LEU A 132 -1.30 7.64 -6.02
N ASP A 133 -2.59 7.39 -6.25
CA ASP A 133 -3.35 7.96 -7.37
C ASP A 133 -3.37 9.49 -7.29
N THR A 134 -3.66 10.05 -6.10
CA THR A 134 -3.55 11.50 -5.84
C THR A 134 -2.15 12.03 -6.14
N ALA A 135 -1.08 11.33 -5.73
CA ALA A 135 0.28 11.76 -6.01
C ALA A 135 0.58 11.76 -7.52
N ILE A 136 0.05 10.79 -8.27
CA ILE A 136 0.16 10.74 -9.74
C ILE A 136 -0.57 11.93 -10.37
N GLU A 137 -1.80 12.21 -9.95
CA GLU A 137 -2.59 13.35 -10.44
C GLU A 137 -1.89 14.69 -10.18
N VAL A 138 -1.30 14.87 -8.99
CA VAL A 138 -0.49 16.05 -8.66
C VAL A 138 0.67 16.19 -9.64
N ILE A 139 1.40 15.11 -9.95
CA ILE A 139 2.49 15.15 -10.93
C ILE A 139 1.96 15.53 -12.32
N GLU A 140 0.81 15.01 -12.73
CA GLU A 140 0.20 15.32 -14.04
C GLU A 140 -0.22 16.79 -14.16
N ALA A 141 -0.74 17.37 -13.08
CA ALA A 141 -1.16 18.76 -13.03
C ALA A 141 0.01 19.78 -13.10
N ARG A 142 1.27 19.33 -13.02
CA ARG A 142 2.47 20.19 -13.10
C ARG A 142 2.70 20.71 -14.52
N VAL A 143 2.08 21.84 -14.83
CA VAL A 143 2.24 22.55 -16.11
C VAL A 143 3.62 23.17 -16.30
N ASP A 144 4.38 23.36 -15.22
CA ASP A 144 5.75 23.86 -15.22
C ASP A 144 6.78 22.85 -15.74
N LEU A 145 6.40 21.57 -15.84
CA LEU A 145 7.28 20.49 -16.31
C LEU A 145 7.01 20.13 -17.77
N MET A 146 8.04 19.63 -18.46
CA MET A 146 7.85 19.04 -19.79
C MET A 146 7.10 17.69 -19.67
N PRO A 147 6.30 17.28 -20.68
CA PRO A 147 5.57 16.01 -20.65
C PRO A 147 6.47 14.79 -20.39
N THR A 148 7.67 14.77 -20.97
CA THR A 148 8.67 13.70 -20.77
C THR A 148 9.20 13.65 -19.33
N GLN A 149 9.36 14.79 -18.67
CA GLN A 149 9.78 14.86 -17.27
C GLN A 149 8.68 14.33 -16.35
N ARG A 150 7.41 14.73 -16.57
CA ARG A 150 6.27 14.18 -15.82
C ARG A 150 6.16 12.67 -15.99
N ALA A 151 6.26 12.17 -17.23
CA ALA A 151 6.20 10.73 -17.51
C ALA A 151 7.30 9.95 -16.77
N ARG A 152 8.54 10.46 -16.81
CA ARG A 152 9.66 9.86 -16.07
C ARG A 152 9.43 9.85 -14.57
N TRP A 153 8.96 10.97 -14.00
CA TRP A 153 8.69 11.06 -12.56
C TRP A 153 7.61 10.06 -12.14
N LYS A 154 6.47 10.00 -12.85
CA LYS A 154 5.42 9.01 -12.60
C LYS A 154 5.94 7.58 -12.62
N GLY A 155 6.70 7.22 -13.66
CA GLY A 155 7.28 5.87 -13.77
C GLY A 155 8.18 5.52 -12.59
N GLN A 156 9.02 6.45 -12.13
CA GLN A 156 9.88 6.23 -10.95
C GLN A 156 9.08 6.12 -9.65
N LEU A 157 8.00 6.90 -9.51
CA LEU A 157 7.11 6.81 -8.34
C LEU A 157 6.40 5.45 -8.29
N GLN A 158 5.86 4.99 -9.43
CA GLN A 158 5.21 3.68 -9.56
C GLN A 158 6.19 2.54 -9.27
N GLU A 159 7.41 2.59 -9.81
CA GLU A 159 8.44 1.59 -9.52
C GLU A 159 8.82 1.56 -8.03
N THR A 160 8.99 2.72 -7.42
CA THR A 160 9.26 2.81 -5.97
C THR A 160 8.10 2.24 -5.15
N HIS A 161 6.85 2.47 -5.58
CA HIS A 161 5.67 1.90 -4.92
C HIS A 161 5.64 0.37 -5.05
N SER A 162 5.92 -0.18 -6.22
CA SER A 162 6.05 -1.63 -6.44
C SER A 162 7.07 -2.27 -5.48
N ARG A 163 8.26 -1.68 -5.36
CA ARG A 163 9.31 -2.13 -4.43
C ARG A 163 8.89 -2.02 -2.96
N PHE A 164 8.14 -0.97 -2.62
CA PHE A 164 7.59 -0.83 -1.29
C PHE A 164 6.61 -1.98 -0.95
N LEU A 165 5.74 -2.37 -1.88
CA LEU A 165 4.82 -3.49 -1.65
C LEU A 165 5.57 -4.81 -1.44
N LEU A 166 6.65 -5.05 -2.20
CA LEU A 166 7.51 -6.21 -2.02
C LEU A 166 8.16 -6.21 -0.63
N PHE A 167 8.80 -5.10 -0.26
CA PHE A 167 9.41 -4.93 1.06
C PHE A 167 8.40 -5.17 2.18
N ARG A 168 7.26 -4.47 2.15
CA ARG A 168 6.17 -4.59 3.13
C ARG A 168 5.70 -6.04 3.27
N ASN A 169 5.50 -6.74 2.16
CA ASN A 169 5.03 -8.13 2.20
C ASN A 169 6.06 -9.05 2.84
N MET A 170 7.35 -8.90 2.50
CA MET A 170 8.41 -9.71 3.09
C MET A 170 8.55 -9.43 4.59
N ASP A 171 8.55 -8.16 4.98
CA ASP A 171 8.68 -7.72 6.37
C ASP A 171 7.48 -8.21 7.21
N CYS A 172 6.26 -7.90 6.77
CA CYS A 172 5.07 -8.24 7.55
C CYS A 172 4.77 -9.74 7.57
N GLN A 173 5.11 -10.52 6.54
CA GLN A 173 4.81 -11.97 6.53
C GLN A 173 5.90 -12.80 7.22
N SER A 174 7.17 -12.40 7.05
CA SER A 174 8.32 -13.22 7.45
C SER A 174 8.99 -12.71 8.72
N VAL A 175 8.93 -11.41 9.02
CA VAL A 175 9.65 -10.82 10.17
C VAL A 175 8.69 -10.52 11.32
N ALA A 176 7.59 -9.80 11.06
CA ALA A 176 6.65 -9.35 12.09
C ALA A 176 6.13 -10.44 13.06
N PRO A 177 5.88 -11.71 12.65
CA PRO A 177 5.49 -12.77 13.58
C PRO A 177 6.51 -13.03 14.71
N PHE A 178 7.78 -12.70 14.50
CA PHE A 178 8.87 -12.92 15.45
C PHE A 178 9.18 -11.69 16.32
N GLU A 179 8.69 -10.51 15.93
CA GLU A 179 8.90 -9.24 16.65
C GLU A 179 7.84 -8.99 17.74
N GLY A 180 6.73 -9.73 17.65
CA GLY A 180 5.62 -9.64 18.59
C GLY A 180 5.90 -10.23 19.97
N GLY A 181 5.24 -9.69 20.99
CA GLY A 181 5.16 -10.35 22.29
C GLY A 181 4.48 -11.72 22.17
N ARG A 182 4.94 -12.71 22.95
CA ARG A 182 4.48 -14.13 22.90
C ARG A 182 2.96 -14.32 23.12
N ALA A 183 2.25 -13.30 23.58
CA ALA A 183 0.79 -13.31 23.82
C ALA A 183 -0.05 -12.86 22.60
N ILE A 184 0.60 -12.48 21.50
CA ILE A 184 -0.05 -12.01 20.27
C ILE A 184 0.07 -13.10 19.22
N GLY A 185 -1.04 -13.45 18.57
CA GLY A 185 -1.03 -14.46 17.50
C GLY A 185 -0.32 -13.98 16.24
N ASN A 186 0.26 -14.92 15.47
CA ASN A 186 0.96 -14.60 14.21
C ASN A 186 0.11 -13.79 13.23
N PHE A 187 -1.19 -14.10 13.13
CA PHE A 187 -2.12 -13.36 12.28
C PHE A 187 -2.22 -11.88 12.70
N GLU A 188 -2.37 -11.65 14.00
CA GLU A 188 -2.52 -10.29 14.56
C GLU A 188 -1.26 -9.46 14.31
N GLN A 189 -0.06 -10.01 14.54
CA GLN A 189 1.20 -9.32 14.22
C GLN A 189 1.32 -8.94 12.75
N ARG A 190 0.98 -9.87 11.85
CA ARG A 190 1.00 -9.63 10.39
C ARG A 190 0.05 -8.51 10.00
N SER A 191 -1.19 -8.55 10.51
CA SER A 191 -2.21 -7.54 10.20
C SER A 191 -1.82 -6.16 10.72
N LEU A 192 -1.30 -6.06 11.95
CA LEU A 192 -0.87 -4.78 12.52
C LEU A 192 0.32 -4.18 11.73
N CYS A 193 1.31 -4.99 11.37
CA CYS A 193 2.42 -4.55 10.51
C CYS A 193 1.92 -3.99 9.18
N LEU A 194 0.99 -4.70 8.50
CA LEU A 194 0.44 -4.25 7.22
C LEU A 194 -0.28 -2.90 7.36
N ILE A 195 -1.15 -2.77 8.36
CA ILE A 195 -1.92 -1.54 8.60
C ILE A 195 -0.97 -0.36 8.83
N VAL A 196 -0.04 -0.47 9.79
CA VAL A 196 0.87 0.62 10.17
C VAL A 196 1.78 1.00 9.02
N THR A 197 2.31 0.02 8.29
CA THR A 197 3.23 0.27 7.17
C THR A 197 2.51 0.94 5.99
N ASN A 198 1.28 0.51 5.68
CA ASN A 198 0.44 1.15 4.67
C ASN A 198 0.10 2.59 5.05
N GLU A 199 -0.31 2.83 6.30
CA GLU A 199 -0.67 4.17 6.78
C GLU A 199 0.50 5.13 6.75
N ARG A 200 1.67 4.71 7.22
CA ARG A 200 2.91 5.51 7.16
C ARG A 200 3.26 5.88 5.72
N ARG A 201 3.15 4.92 4.80
CA ARG A 201 3.43 5.20 3.39
C ARG A 201 2.39 6.11 2.75
N ALA A 202 1.11 5.94 3.06
CA ALA A 202 0.05 6.83 2.60
C ALA A 202 0.25 8.25 3.13
N GLN A 203 0.63 8.40 4.40
CA GLN A 203 0.96 9.69 5.01
C GLN A 203 2.19 10.34 4.34
N ASP A 204 3.25 9.58 4.08
CA ASP A 204 4.44 10.06 3.36
C ASP A 204 4.08 10.59 1.96
N LEU A 205 3.22 9.88 1.22
CA LEU A 205 2.74 10.36 -0.08
C LEU A 205 1.94 11.67 0.05
N ARG A 206 1.01 11.75 1.00
CA ARG A 206 0.23 12.98 1.25
C ARG A 206 1.10 14.17 1.65
N LEU A 207 2.10 13.96 2.50
CA LEU A 207 3.01 15.03 2.94
C LEU A 207 3.86 15.55 1.79
N ARG A 208 4.28 14.68 0.87
CA ARG A 208 5.14 15.07 -0.28
C ARG A 208 4.37 15.72 -1.42
N TYR A 209 3.18 15.20 -1.73
CA TYR A 209 2.41 15.60 -2.91
C TYR A 209 1.22 16.52 -2.58
N GLY A 210 0.80 16.58 -1.31
CA GLY A 210 -0.33 17.38 -0.89
C GLY A 210 -1.66 16.83 -1.41
N GLU A 211 -2.64 17.72 -1.49
CA GLU A 211 -3.91 17.49 -2.18
C GLU A 211 -3.78 17.89 -3.65
N VAL A 212 -4.64 17.35 -4.52
CA VAL A 212 -4.68 17.72 -5.94
C VAL A 212 -4.95 19.23 -6.03
N PRO A 213 -4.05 20.03 -6.64
CA PRO A 213 -4.31 21.45 -6.81
C PRO A 213 -5.57 21.64 -7.67
N PRO A 214 -6.45 22.61 -7.33
CA PRO A 214 -7.60 22.91 -8.18
C PRO A 214 -7.11 23.26 -9.59
N ILE A 215 -7.73 22.68 -10.62
CA ILE A 215 -7.37 22.90 -12.03
C ILE A 215 -7.33 24.42 -12.27
N PRO A 216 -6.18 25.01 -12.65
CA PRO A 216 -6.12 26.44 -12.92
C PRO A 216 -6.96 26.74 -14.17
N THR A 217 -8.08 27.46 -13.99
CA THR A 217 -8.98 27.89 -15.06
C THR A 217 -8.45 29.05 -15.91
N ALA A 218 -7.20 29.46 -15.72
CA ALA A 218 -6.59 30.56 -16.46
C ALA A 218 -5.21 30.18 -17.00
N PRO A 219 -4.85 30.57 -18.23
CA PRO A 219 -3.49 30.44 -18.72
C PRO A 219 -2.60 31.40 -17.92
N VAL A 220 -1.87 30.85 -16.94
CA VAL A 220 -0.79 31.58 -16.27
C VAL A 220 0.30 31.76 -17.32
N ALA A 221 0.63 33.03 -17.61
CA ALA A 221 1.71 33.38 -18.52
C ALA A 221 3.00 32.68 -18.07
N VAL A 222 3.57 31.86 -18.96
CA VAL A 222 4.82 31.14 -18.72
C VAL A 222 5.92 32.18 -18.55
N ALA A 223 6.38 32.37 -17.31
CA ALA A 223 7.56 33.18 -17.06
C ALA A 223 8.76 32.55 -17.80
N PRO A 224 9.68 33.35 -18.36
CA PRO A 224 10.84 32.82 -19.06
C PRO A 224 11.63 31.90 -18.13
N VAL A 225 11.91 30.70 -18.62
CA VAL A 225 12.77 29.71 -17.95
C VAL A 225 14.15 30.35 -17.80
N VAL A 226 14.41 30.91 -16.62
CA VAL A 226 15.77 31.26 -16.21
C VAL A 226 16.50 29.94 -16.05
N ASN A 227 17.47 29.67 -16.92
CA ASN A 227 18.37 28.53 -16.83
C ASN A 227 18.82 28.39 -15.37
N VAL A 228 18.28 27.40 -14.67
CA VAL A 228 18.80 26.97 -13.37
C VAL A 228 20.20 26.47 -13.66
N GLY A 229 21.17 27.32 -13.36
CA GLY A 229 22.58 27.09 -13.64
C GLY A 229 22.98 25.68 -13.23
N LEU A 230 23.81 25.05 -14.06
CA LEU A 230 24.50 23.78 -13.85
C LEU A 230 24.77 23.53 -12.36
N ARG A 231 23.83 22.89 -11.67
CA ARG A 231 24.13 22.30 -10.36
C ARG A 231 24.94 21.05 -10.68
N PRO A 232 26.22 20.96 -10.25
CA PRO A 232 26.99 19.75 -10.47
C PRO A 232 26.22 18.59 -9.87
N ALA A 233 25.99 17.55 -10.68
CA ALA A 233 25.31 16.35 -10.23
C ALA A 233 26.09 15.75 -9.05
N THR A 234 25.55 15.85 -7.84
CA THR A 234 26.11 15.28 -6.61
C THR A 234 26.17 13.75 -6.59
N TRP A 235 25.78 13.08 -7.69
CA TRP A 235 25.79 11.63 -7.84
C TRP A 235 27.03 11.09 -8.58
N LEU A 236 27.99 11.96 -8.94
CA LEU A 236 29.22 11.57 -9.65
C LEU A 236 30.48 11.47 -8.75
N GLN A 237 30.35 11.56 -7.42
CA GLN A 237 31.49 11.47 -6.52
C GLN A 237 31.56 10.11 -5.82
N GLY A 238 32.50 9.28 -6.26
CA GLY A 238 33.04 8.16 -5.48
C GLY A 238 33.22 6.85 -6.24
N THR A 239 34.06 6.81 -7.28
CA THR A 239 34.76 5.55 -7.60
C THR A 239 35.78 5.32 -6.49
N ALA A 240 35.65 4.22 -5.75
CA ALA A 240 36.65 3.81 -4.75
C ALA A 240 38.04 3.68 -5.43
N PRO A 241 39.13 4.07 -4.75
CA PRO A 241 40.47 3.86 -5.30
C PRO A 241 40.75 2.34 -5.44
N PRO A 242 41.56 1.94 -6.43
CA PRO A 242 41.98 0.55 -6.55
C PRO A 242 42.72 0.12 -5.28
N VAL A 243 42.38 -1.07 -4.80
CA VAL A 243 43.10 -1.73 -3.71
C VAL A 243 44.30 -2.41 -4.36
N ASP A 244 45.51 -1.98 -3.99
CA ASP A 244 46.76 -2.67 -4.34
C ASP A 244 46.86 -4.04 -3.63
#